data_AF-A0A3D1H585-F1
#
_entry.id   AF-A0A3D1H585-F1
#
_cell.length_a   1.000
_cell.length_b   1.000
_cell.length_c   1.000
_cell.angle_alpha   90.00
_cell.angle_beta   90.00
_cell.angle_gamma   90.00
#
_symmetry.space_group_name_H-M   'P 1'
#
loop_
_entity.id
_entity.type
_entity.pdbx_description
1 polymer ?
#
loop_
_entity_poly.entity_id
_entity_poly.type
_entity_poly.pdbx_seq_one_letter_code
_entity_poly.pdbx_strand_id
1 'polypeptide(L)'
;LIIAGVQYLFRKKHLLGLTILSVGLGLQVYINHVQITYYAGFMVVLFFVFQLVNSIKKNEIKDFIVASSLALLGVVLALGANSLNILMLNEYAKESIRGASALTVSKDNVAVSEDGQSGLTEDYVFSYSNGWSDIIATFIPNYSGGDSDKLGLYYGEIGSTSGPKYIGATIFVLMILGLVLVKGPKKWWLVTVMLLTIVLSMGSNHFAWFNRFMFDYFPLYNKFRAPSMMMVLVQVSAGLLGILGVEQLLNNIKNKELNLKHLTYAAGAAVGLVFILTYSGTLLNDFESTPKYDEKTGQIAYDSDTRYAQYILNQQGRQPDAQAVAGVKEQLVDNRIQEMKKDGNKSLFFIIAVLLVLWLVYKQKMQTKYALLCLGLLVTLDLWTVGKRYLDDKKFEKPKAREATYLPYQADLAIQEDKSYYRVLDLTENTLSSNRCAFFHNSIGGYSAAKIRRFQDVWDWYLIEQLGQGKVQNNAILDMLNMKYFIYPNQTDQRGQPMYSTS
;
A
#
# COMPACT_ATOMS: atom_id res chain seq x y z
N LEU A 1 -10.14 12.00 -12.38
CA LEU A 1 -11.06 13.15 -12.56
C LEU A 1 -10.44 14.47 -12.10
N ILE A 2 -9.91 14.55 -10.88
CA ILE A 2 -9.26 15.74 -10.32
C ILE A 2 -8.27 16.39 -11.31
N ILE A 3 -7.25 15.65 -11.75
CA ILE A 3 -6.24 16.16 -12.70
C ILE A 3 -6.87 16.63 -14.02
N ALA A 4 -7.89 15.92 -14.53
CA ALA A 4 -8.59 16.34 -15.74
C ALA A 4 -9.35 17.66 -15.53
N GLY A 5 -10.02 17.83 -14.38
CA GLY A 5 -10.69 19.08 -14.00
C GLY A 5 -9.70 20.25 -13.94
N VAL A 6 -8.58 20.07 -13.24
CA VAL A 6 -7.50 21.07 -13.19
C VAL A 6 -6.98 21.39 -14.60
N GLN A 7 -6.72 20.37 -15.42
CA GLN A 7 -6.25 20.56 -16.79
C GLN A 7 -7.24 21.34 -17.67
N TYR A 8 -8.56 21.15 -17.47
CA TYR A 8 -9.60 21.90 -18.19
C TYR A 8 -9.68 23.37 -17.77
N LEU A 9 -9.42 23.68 -16.49
CA LEU A 9 -9.31 25.07 -16.01
C LEU A 9 -8.20 25.82 -16.76
N PHE A 10 -7.03 25.18 -16.89
CA PHE A 10 -5.90 25.73 -17.67
C PHE A 10 -6.13 25.75 -19.19
N ARG A 11 -7.16 25.05 -19.69
CA ARG A 11 -7.62 25.13 -21.09
C ARG A 11 -8.74 26.16 -21.28
N LYS A 12 -8.98 27.04 -20.30
CA LYS A 12 -10.04 28.08 -20.31
C LYS A 12 -11.46 27.53 -20.41
N LYS A 13 -11.66 26.23 -20.16
CA LYS A 13 -12.98 25.60 -20.04
C LYS A 13 -13.42 25.65 -18.57
N HIS A 14 -13.58 26.87 -18.05
CA HIS A 14 -13.69 27.14 -16.61
C HIS A 14 -14.83 26.38 -15.92
N LEU A 15 -16.06 26.47 -16.45
CA LEU A 15 -17.21 25.79 -15.86
C LEU A 15 -17.03 24.27 -15.85
N LEU A 16 -16.62 23.69 -16.99
CA LEU A 16 -16.39 22.25 -17.10
C LEU A 16 -15.26 21.79 -16.16
N GLY A 17 -14.16 22.53 -16.11
CA GLY A 17 -13.03 22.22 -15.24
C GLY A 17 -13.39 22.29 -13.76
N LEU A 18 -14.12 23.33 -13.36
CA LEU A 18 -14.63 23.51 -11.99
C LEU A 18 -15.55 22.36 -11.60
N THR A 19 -16.53 22.01 -12.45
CA THR A 19 -17.47 20.92 -12.18
C THR A 19 -16.75 19.57 -12.06
N ILE A 20 -15.89 19.22 -13.01
CA ILE A 20 -15.17 17.93 -13.00
C ILE A 20 -14.23 17.85 -11.78
N LEU A 21 -13.55 18.95 -11.43
CA LEU A 21 -12.69 19.00 -10.26
C LEU A 21 -13.50 18.82 -8.97
N SER A 22 -14.57 19.60 -8.80
CA SER A 22 -15.40 19.60 -7.59
C SER A 22 -16.07 18.24 -7.38
N VAL A 23 -16.65 17.66 -8.44
CA VAL A 23 -17.25 16.32 -8.39
C VAL A 23 -16.19 15.26 -8.15
N GLY A 24 -15.07 15.30 -8.87
CA GLY A 24 -13.99 14.32 -8.73
C GLY A 24 -13.39 14.29 -7.32
N LEU A 25 -13.13 15.47 -6.74
CA LEU A 25 -12.63 15.59 -5.37
C LEU A 25 -13.73 15.29 -4.35
N GLY A 26 -14.97 15.72 -4.60
CA GLY A 26 -16.11 15.44 -3.74
C GLY A 26 -16.37 13.94 -3.59
N LEU A 27 -16.30 13.18 -4.68
CA LEU A 27 -16.40 11.71 -4.65
C LEU A 27 -15.22 11.07 -3.91
N GLN A 28 -14.02 11.60 -4.07
CA GLN A 28 -12.85 11.07 -3.38
C GLN A 28 -12.91 11.31 -1.86
N VAL A 29 -13.38 12.48 -1.44
CA VAL A 29 -13.62 12.81 -0.02
C VAL A 29 -14.77 11.99 0.55
N TYR A 30 -15.83 11.77 -0.23
CA TYR A 30 -17.00 10.97 0.17
C TYR A 30 -16.64 9.52 0.55
N ILE A 31 -15.68 8.91 -0.17
CA ILE A 31 -15.16 7.56 0.15
C ILE A 31 -14.46 7.51 1.53
N ASN A 32 -14.18 8.67 2.13
CA ASN A 32 -13.62 8.85 3.47
C ASN A 32 -12.25 8.19 3.70
N HIS A 33 -11.51 7.92 2.62
CA HIS A 33 -10.11 7.49 2.69
C HIS A 33 -9.17 8.71 2.65
N VAL A 34 -9.12 9.45 3.76
CA VAL A 34 -8.40 10.74 3.84
C VAL A 34 -6.91 10.64 3.46
N GLN A 35 -6.26 9.52 3.77
CA GLN A 35 -4.87 9.28 3.39
C GLN A 35 -4.63 9.31 1.87
N ILE A 36 -5.48 8.67 1.06
CA ILE A 36 -5.35 8.70 -0.42
C ILE A 36 -5.69 10.09 -0.96
N THR A 37 -6.63 10.81 -0.33
CA THR A 37 -6.93 12.22 -0.64
C THR A 37 -5.72 13.12 -0.39
N TYR A 38 -5.06 12.94 0.74
CA TYR A 38 -3.83 13.64 1.07
C TYR A 38 -2.71 13.35 0.05
N TYR A 39 -2.53 12.10 -0.36
CA TYR A 39 -1.57 11.74 -1.42
C TYR A 39 -1.93 12.38 -2.76
N ALA A 40 -3.20 12.37 -3.18
CA ALA A 40 -3.62 13.07 -4.39
C ALA A 40 -3.27 14.58 -4.36
N GLY A 41 -3.25 15.18 -3.16
CA GLY A 41 -2.76 16.54 -2.93
C GLY A 41 -1.32 16.77 -3.44
N PHE A 42 -0.39 15.84 -3.20
CA PHE A 42 0.99 15.93 -3.72
C PHE A 42 1.01 16.05 -5.25
N MET A 43 0.22 15.22 -5.93
CA MET A 43 0.13 15.23 -7.38
C MET A 43 -0.44 16.55 -7.91
N VAL A 44 -1.47 17.10 -7.25
CA VAL A 44 -2.08 18.38 -7.61
C VAL A 44 -1.11 19.53 -7.37
N VAL A 45 -0.46 19.60 -6.20
CA VAL A 45 0.51 20.65 -5.87
C VAL A 45 1.65 20.66 -6.87
N LEU A 46 2.24 19.50 -7.16
CA LEU A 46 3.31 19.40 -8.16
C LEU A 46 2.82 19.83 -9.55
N PHE A 47 1.61 19.45 -9.96
CA PHE A 47 1.02 19.95 -11.21
C PHE A 47 0.94 21.48 -11.24
N PHE A 48 0.46 22.12 -10.16
CA PHE A 48 0.37 23.58 -10.07
C PHE A 48 1.75 24.25 -10.06
N VAL A 49 2.75 23.70 -9.37
CA VAL A 49 4.12 24.22 -9.37
C VAL A 49 4.70 24.24 -10.78
N PHE A 50 4.58 23.13 -11.52
CA PHE A 50 5.05 23.07 -12.90
C PHE A 50 4.30 24.01 -13.83
N GLN A 51 2.99 24.16 -13.62
CA GLN A 51 2.16 25.06 -14.39
C GLN A 51 2.47 26.53 -14.09
N LEU A 52 2.80 26.88 -12.84
CA LEU A 52 3.27 28.21 -12.44
C LEU A 52 4.56 28.56 -13.16
N VAL A 53 5.58 27.69 -13.09
CA VAL A 53 6.87 27.89 -13.77
C VAL A 53 6.66 28.08 -15.28
N ASN A 54 5.78 27.29 -15.89
CA ASN A 54 5.46 27.42 -17.31
C ASN A 54 4.71 28.73 -17.63
N SER A 55 3.75 29.15 -16.80
CA SER A 55 3.01 30.40 -16.98
C SER A 55 3.89 31.64 -16.79
N ILE A 56 4.86 31.59 -15.86
CA ILE A 56 5.88 32.66 -15.71
C ILE A 56 6.71 32.76 -16.99
N LYS A 57 7.22 31.64 -17.52
CA LYS A 57 8.03 31.63 -18.76
C LYS A 57 7.27 32.15 -19.99
N LYS A 58 5.95 32.01 -20.02
CA LYS A 58 5.09 32.42 -21.13
C LYS A 58 4.41 33.79 -20.93
N ASN A 59 4.65 34.47 -19.81
CA ASN A 59 3.93 35.69 -19.42
C ASN A 59 2.40 35.52 -19.33
N GLU A 60 1.92 34.31 -19.01
CA GLU A 60 0.50 33.95 -18.88
C GLU A 60 0.07 33.85 -17.39
N ILE A 61 0.59 34.73 -16.53
CA ILE A 61 0.36 34.67 -15.07
C ILE A 61 -1.11 34.92 -14.72
N LYS A 62 -1.80 35.79 -15.46
CA LYS A 62 -3.24 36.06 -15.24
C LYS A 62 -4.07 34.78 -15.40
N ASP A 63 -3.81 34.02 -16.45
CA ASP A 63 -4.50 32.74 -16.70
C ASP A 63 -4.22 31.73 -15.58
N PHE A 64 -2.99 31.73 -15.04
CA PHE A 64 -2.65 30.91 -13.88
C PHE A 64 -3.45 31.29 -12.64
N ILE A 65 -3.53 32.58 -12.31
CA ILE A 65 -4.27 33.05 -11.13
C ILE A 65 -5.75 32.70 -11.24
N VAL A 66 -6.36 32.90 -12.42
CA VAL A 66 -7.78 32.55 -12.66
C VAL A 66 -8.00 31.04 -12.48
N ALA A 67 -7.17 30.21 -13.12
CA ALA A 67 -7.30 28.76 -13.02
C ALA A 67 -7.09 28.26 -11.58
N SER A 68 -6.11 28.79 -10.85
CA SER A 68 -5.83 28.45 -9.45
C SER A 68 -6.96 28.88 -8.51
N SER A 69 -7.54 30.07 -8.74
CA SER A 69 -8.66 30.57 -7.94
C SER A 69 -9.92 29.70 -8.14
N LEU A 70 -10.21 29.33 -9.39
CA LEU A 70 -11.31 28.40 -9.68
C LEU A 70 -11.04 27.00 -9.13
N ALA A 71 -9.79 26.55 -9.14
CA ALA A 71 -9.44 25.26 -8.54
C ALA A 71 -9.68 25.29 -7.02
N LEU A 72 -9.28 26.37 -6.34
CA LEU A 72 -9.54 26.56 -4.92
C LEU A 72 -11.05 26.60 -4.62
N LEU A 73 -11.84 27.29 -5.45
CA LEU A 73 -13.30 27.26 -5.35
C LEU A 73 -13.84 25.83 -5.47
N GLY A 74 -13.31 25.04 -6.41
CA GLY A 74 -13.71 23.64 -6.56
C GLY A 74 -13.35 22.76 -5.37
N VAL A 75 -12.21 23.03 -4.72
CA VAL A 75 -11.83 22.40 -3.45
C VAL A 75 -12.82 22.76 -2.35
N VAL A 76 -13.16 24.04 -2.20
CA VAL A 76 -14.13 24.51 -1.21
C VAL A 76 -15.51 23.86 -1.43
N LEU A 77 -15.98 23.76 -2.67
CA LEU A 77 -17.24 23.08 -2.99
C LEU A 77 -17.20 21.59 -2.63
N ALA A 78 -16.11 20.90 -2.97
CA ALA A 78 -15.94 19.48 -2.66
C ALA A 78 -15.90 19.19 -1.15
N LEU A 79 -15.18 20.03 -0.39
CA LEU A 79 -15.10 19.93 1.07
C LEU A 79 -16.44 20.31 1.72
N GLY A 80 -17.10 21.37 1.24
CA GLY A 80 -18.41 21.80 1.72
C GLY A 80 -19.48 20.73 1.55
N ALA A 81 -19.52 20.08 0.38
CA ALA A 81 -20.42 18.96 0.10
C ALA A 81 -20.21 17.74 1.01
N ASN A 82 -19.03 17.62 1.63
CA ASN A 82 -18.67 16.52 2.53
C ASN A 82 -18.38 17.00 3.97
N SER A 83 -18.83 18.21 4.32
CA SER A 83 -18.48 18.89 5.57
C SER A 83 -18.83 18.06 6.80
N LEU A 84 -20.01 17.44 6.85
CA LEU A 84 -20.42 16.57 7.96
C LEU A 84 -19.42 15.42 8.19
N ASN A 85 -19.04 14.71 7.13
CA ASN A 85 -18.08 13.60 7.24
C ASN A 85 -16.71 14.08 7.73
N ILE A 86 -16.24 15.24 7.24
CA ILE A 86 -14.94 15.82 7.63
C ILE A 86 -14.97 16.28 9.09
N LEU A 87 -16.04 16.94 9.53
CA LEU A 87 -16.18 17.44 10.91
C LEU A 87 -16.22 16.28 11.90
N MET A 88 -17.04 15.26 11.64
CA MET A 88 -17.11 14.04 12.45
C MET A 88 -15.75 13.34 12.50
N LEU A 89 -15.05 13.24 11.37
CA LEU A 89 -13.72 12.67 11.34
C LEU A 89 -12.71 13.49 12.16
N ASN A 90 -12.79 14.82 12.12
CA ASN A 90 -11.90 15.71 12.88
C ASN A 90 -12.13 15.59 14.39
N GLU A 91 -13.39 15.50 14.83
CA GLU A 91 -13.74 15.24 16.22
C GLU A 91 -13.20 13.89 16.68
N TYR A 92 -13.46 12.83 15.90
CA TYR A 92 -12.98 11.49 16.21
C TYR A 92 -11.46 11.38 16.19
N ALA A 93 -10.78 12.06 15.26
CA ALA A 93 -9.33 11.98 15.11
C ALA A 93 -8.59 12.45 16.37
N LYS A 94 -9.15 13.42 17.11
CA LYS A 94 -8.60 13.92 18.38
C LYS A 94 -8.58 12.86 19.48
N GLU A 95 -9.60 12.01 19.54
CA GLU A 95 -9.71 10.91 20.51
C GLU A 95 -8.98 9.63 20.06
N SER A 96 -8.54 9.59 18.80
CA SER A 96 -7.82 8.46 18.22
C SER A 96 -6.31 8.54 18.45
N ILE A 97 -5.58 7.47 18.15
CA ILE A 97 -4.10 7.43 18.15
C ILE A 97 -3.43 8.49 17.24
N ARG A 98 -4.19 9.22 16.42
CA ARG A 98 -3.69 10.37 15.64
C ARG A 98 -3.67 11.67 16.44
N GLY A 99 -4.44 11.75 17.52
CA GLY A 99 -4.46 12.85 18.49
C GLY A 99 -3.30 12.76 19.49
N ALA A 100 -3.23 13.72 20.41
CA ALA A 100 -2.19 13.74 21.45
C ALA A 100 -2.44 12.62 22.49
N SER A 101 -1.37 11.99 22.97
CA SER A 101 -1.46 11.11 24.14
C SER A 101 -1.64 11.94 25.41
N ALA A 102 -2.33 11.36 26.39
CA ALA A 102 -2.44 11.93 27.73
C ALA A 102 -1.28 11.52 28.66
N LEU A 103 -0.39 10.63 28.21
CA LEU A 103 0.76 10.19 28.97
C LEU A 103 1.87 11.25 28.96
N THR A 104 2.26 11.73 30.14
CA THR A 104 3.35 12.70 30.34
C THR A 104 4.68 12.06 30.77
N VAL A 105 4.68 10.73 30.96
CA VAL A 105 5.83 9.96 31.46
C VAL A 105 6.14 8.81 30.50
N SER A 106 7.42 8.65 30.13
CA SER A 106 7.87 7.49 29.34
C SER A 106 8.08 6.25 30.23
N LYS A 107 8.12 5.05 29.64
CA LYS A 107 8.44 3.81 30.38
C LYS A 107 9.80 3.84 31.09
N ASP A 108 10.73 4.68 30.61
CA ASP A 108 12.07 4.85 31.19
C ASP A 108 12.13 6.01 32.21
N ASN A 109 10.97 6.46 32.73
CA ASN A 109 10.84 7.59 33.67
C ASN A 109 11.41 8.92 33.16
N VAL A 110 11.45 9.12 31.84
CA VAL A 110 11.80 10.40 31.24
C VAL A 110 10.51 11.20 31.03
N ALA A 111 10.47 12.44 31.52
CA ALA A 111 9.37 13.35 31.25
C ALA A 111 9.29 13.61 29.75
N VAL A 112 8.12 13.33 29.15
CA VAL A 112 7.87 13.64 27.74
C VAL A 112 7.04 14.91 27.69
N SER A 113 7.41 15.87 26.85
CA SER A 113 6.69 17.14 26.71
C SER A 113 5.24 16.91 26.29
N GLU A 114 4.31 17.71 26.85
CA GLU A 114 2.87 17.64 26.55
C GLU A 114 2.56 17.82 25.05
N ASP A 115 3.39 18.60 24.33
CA ASP A 115 3.27 18.81 22.88
C ASP A 115 3.96 17.72 22.02
N GLY A 116 4.78 16.86 22.63
CA GLY A 116 5.70 15.95 21.92
C GLY A 116 5.09 14.68 21.35
N GLN A 117 3.80 14.38 21.60
CA GLN A 117 3.15 13.12 21.18
C GLN A 117 1.92 13.32 20.27
N SER A 118 1.85 14.43 19.53
CA SER A 118 0.77 14.64 18.56
C SER A 118 1.04 13.92 17.24
N GLY A 119 0.50 12.71 17.07
CA GLY A 119 0.59 11.94 15.83
C GLY A 119 0.84 10.46 16.06
N LEU A 120 0.99 9.74 14.95
CA LEU A 120 1.38 8.34 14.98
C LEU A 120 2.87 8.24 15.29
N THR A 121 3.29 7.14 15.94
CA THR A 121 4.72 6.86 16.17
C THR A 121 5.44 6.64 14.85
N GLU A 122 6.74 6.94 14.81
CA GLU A 122 7.56 6.80 13.59
C GLU A 122 7.46 5.37 13.01
N ASP A 123 7.68 4.35 13.84
CA ASP A 123 7.60 2.94 13.45
C ASP A 123 6.25 2.57 12.84
N TYR A 124 5.18 3.16 13.39
CA TYR A 124 3.84 2.90 12.89
C TYR A 124 3.56 3.66 11.60
N VAL A 125 4.02 4.90 11.45
CA VAL A 125 3.93 5.66 10.20
C VAL A 125 4.65 4.92 9.08
N PHE A 126 5.90 4.52 9.31
CA PHE A 126 6.72 3.81 8.32
C PHE A 126 6.48 2.31 8.28
N SER A 127 5.51 1.78 9.03
CA SER A 127 5.02 0.42 8.83
C SER A 127 4.60 0.25 7.37
N TYR A 128 4.82 -0.93 6.78
CA TYR A 128 4.50 -1.20 5.37
C TYR A 128 5.21 -0.26 4.39
N SER A 129 6.51 -0.04 4.57
CA SER A 129 7.39 0.66 3.62
C SER A 129 7.82 -0.27 2.48
N ASN A 130 7.93 0.24 1.24
CA ASN A 130 8.40 -0.57 0.11
C ASN A 130 9.93 -0.79 0.18
N GLY A 131 10.39 -2.00 -0.12
CA GLY A 131 11.77 -2.29 -0.47
C GLY A 131 12.03 -2.16 -1.98
N TRP A 132 13.28 -2.31 -2.43
CA TRP A 132 13.63 -2.34 -3.85
C TRP A 132 12.91 -3.46 -4.63
N SER A 133 12.77 -4.64 -4.03
CA SER A 133 12.07 -5.77 -4.63
C SER A 133 10.59 -5.46 -4.89
N ASP A 134 9.95 -4.70 -4.00
CA ASP A 134 8.55 -4.27 -4.16
C ASP A 134 8.37 -3.23 -5.27
N ILE A 135 9.37 -2.38 -5.51
CA ILE A 135 9.35 -1.45 -6.65
C ILE A 135 9.49 -2.22 -7.97
N ILE A 136 10.35 -3.23 -8.04
CA ILE A 136 10.48 -4.10 -9.22
C ILE A 136 9.20 -4.93 -9.43
N ALA A 137 8.53 -5.32 -8.34
CA ALA A 137 7.25 -6.02 -8.39
C ALA A 137 6.12 -5.26 -9.12
N THR A 138 6.31 -3.95 -9.36
CA THR A 138 5.37 -3.15 -10.15
C THR A 138 5.31 -3.55 -11.62
N PHE A 139 6.35 -4.17 -12.18
CA PHE A 139 6.38 -4.64 -13.57
C PHE A 139 6.82 -6.10 -13.74
N ILE A 140 7.24 -6.78 -12.66
CA ILE A 140 7.38 -8.25 -12.59
C ILE A 140 6.64 -8.73 -11.32
N PRO A 141 5.36 -9.12 -11.39
CA PRO A 141 4.50 -9.23 -10.20
C PRO A 141 5.06 -10.09 -9.05
N ASN A 142 5.60 -11.27 -9.34
CA ASN A 142 6.18 -12.16 -8.33
C ASN A 142 7.65 -11.86 -7.99
N TYR A 143 8.20 -10.70 -8.36
CA TYR A 143 9.60 -10.37 -8.03
C TYR A 143 9.84 -10.32 -6.52
N SER A 144 8.92 -9.76 -5.73
CA SER A 144 8.94 -9.81 -4.26
C SER A 144 8.16 -10.99 -3.65
N GLY A 145 7.71 -11.94 -4.48
CA GLY A 145 7.00 -13.16 -4.03
C GLY A 145 5.47 -13.07 -4.02
N GLY A 146 4.88 -11.94 -4.41
CA GLY A 146 3.43 -11.82 -4.60
C GLY A 146 2.64 -11.70 -3.29
N ASP A 147 1.56 -12.46 -3.15
CA ASP A 147 0.65 -12.43 -1.99
C ASP A 147 1.17 -13.31 -0.85
N SER A 148 1.23 -12.72 0.34
CA SER A 148 1.75 -13.34 1.56
C SER A 148 0.91 -14.52 2.05
N ASP A 149 -0.39 -14.53 1.77
CA ASP A 149 -1.33 -15.53 2.31
C ASP A 149 -1.51 -16.71 1.35
N LYS A 150 -1.56 -16.46 0.03
CA LYS A 150 -1.85 -17.50 -0.97
C LYS A 150 -0.63 -18.31 -1.38
N LEU A 151 0.44 -17.60 -1.72
CA LEU A 151 1.67 -18.23 -2.19
C LEU A 151 2.61 -18.47 -1.00
N GLY A 152 2.54 -17.65 0.06
CA GLY A 152 3.48 -17.72 1.17
C GLY A 152 4.92 -17.40 0.76
N LEU A 153 5.10 -16.86 -0.46
CA LEU A 153 6.41 -16.61 -1.05
C LEU A 153 6.87 -15.16 -0.88
N TYR A 154 6.03 -14.28 -0.34
CA TYR A 154 6.40 -12.88 -0.12
C TYR A 154 7.63 -12.77 0.79
N TYR A 155 8.65 -12.03 0.34
CA TYR A 155 9.89 -11.80 1.10
C TYR A 155 10.30 -10.33 1.15
N GLY A 156 9.53 -9.45 0.50
CA GLY A 156 9.82 -8.02 0.48
C GLY A 156 9.67 -7.36 1.85
N GLU A 157 10.03 -6.08 1.90
CA GLU A 157 10.24 -5.38 3.17
C GLU A 157 8.97 -4.68 3.70
N ILE A 158 7.84 -4.78 2.99
CA ILE A 158 6.53 -4.26 3.45
C ILE A 158 6.01 -5.07 4.65
N GLY A 159 6.52 -6.30 4.86
CA GLY A 159 6.14 -7.21 5.93
C GLY A 159 5.02 -8.17 5.54
N SER A 160 3.90 -7.67 5.03
CA SER A 160 2.85 -8.50 4.44
C SER A 160 2.09 -7.72 3.38
N THR A 161 1.68 -8.39 2.32
CA THR A 161 0.90 -7.80 1.23
C THR A 161 -0.08 -8.81 0.62
N SER A 162 -1.27 -8.31 0.23
CA SER A 162 -2.27 -9.09 -0.52
C SER A 162 -2.00 -9.12 -2.03
N GLY A 163 -0.78 -8.74 -2.44
CA GLY A 163 -0.32 -8.75 -3.81
C GLY A 163 0.60 -7.57 -4.15
N PRO A 164 1.27 -7.62 -5.32
CA PRO A 164 2.15 -6.56 -5.78
C PRO A 164 1.34 -5.36 -6.26
N LYS A 165 1.94 -4.17 -6.16
CA LYS A 165 1.37 -2.91 -6.71
C LYS A 165 1.60 -2.81 -8.23
N TYR A 166 1.22 -3.86 -8.95
CA TYR A 166 1.49 -4.04 -10.37
C TYR A 166 0.86 -2.92 -11.21
N ILE A 167 1.69 -2.23 -12.01
CA ILE A 167 1.25 -1.15 -12.90
C ILE A 167 0.91 -1.65 -14.31
N GLY A 168 1.33 -2.88 -14.66
CA GLY A 168 1.24 -3.43 -16.01
C GLY A 168 2.57 -3.30 -16.76
N ALA A 169 3.12 -4.42 -17.25
CA ALA A 169 4.29 -4.45 -18.13
C ALA A 169 4.01 -3.70 -19.45
N THR A 170 2.76 -3.75 -19.92
CA THR A 170 2.27 -2.96 -21.06
C THR A 170 2.33 -1.45 -20.80
N ILE A 171 1.84 -0.99 -19.64
CA ILE A 171 1.91 0.42 -19.25
C ILE A 171 3.36 0.84 -18.99
N PHE A 172 4.17 -0.03 -18.40
CA PHE A 172 5.58 0.21 -18.16
C PHE A 172 6.33 0.52 -19.47
N VAL A 173 6.23 -0.32 -20.50
CA VAL A 173 6.90 -0.03 -21.78
C VAL A 173 6.34 1.23 -22.43
N LEU A 174 5.02 1.46 -22.42
CA LEU A 174 4.43 2.67 -22.97
C LEU A 174 4.90 3.93 -22.24
N MET A 175 5.05 3.88 -20.92
CA MET A 175 5.61 4.94 -20.10
C MET A 175 7.06 5.23 -20.49
N ILE A 176 7.90 4.21 -20.65
CA ILE A 176 9.30 4.38 -21.08
C ILE A 176 9.39 5.06 -22.47
N LEU A 177 8.54 4.67 -23.42
CA LEU A 177 8.45 5.36 -24.71
C LEU A 177 7.93 6.79 -24.55
N GLY A 178 6.97 7.01 -23.65
CA GLY A 178 6.44 8.32 -23.28
C GLY A 178 7.51 9.27 -22.73
N LEU A 179 8.48 8.77 -21.96
CA LEU A 179 9.60 9.58 -21.46
C LEU A 179 10.44 10.20 -22.59
N VAL A 180 10.59 9.49 -23.71
CA VAL A 180 11.33 9.96 -24.88
C VAL A 180 10.46 10.87 -25.75
N LEU A 181 9.21 10.48 -25.99
CA LEU A 181 8.33 11.15 -26.95
C LEU A 181 7.73 12.44 -26.39
N VAL A 182 7.28 12.44 -25.14
CA VAL A 182 6.59 13.58 -24.53
C VAL A 182 7.61 14.67 -24.21
N LYS A 183 7.37 15.87 -24.75
CA LYS A 183 8.24 17.04 -24.57
C LYS A 183 7.63 18.04 -23.58
N GLY A 184 8.51 18.85 -22.99
CA GLY A 184 8.14 20.01 -22.19
C GLY A 184 7.61 19.66 -20.78
N PRO A 185 6.91 20.62 -20.14
CA PRO A 185 6.49 20.52 -18.74
C PRO A 185 5.60 19.31 -18.44
N LYS A 186 4.75 18.89 -19.41
CA LYS A 186 3.82 17.77 -19.27
C LYS A 186 4.49 16.46 -18.87
N LYS A 187 5.71 16.21 -19.37
CA LYS A 187 6.49 15.04 -18.98
C LYS A 187 7.04 15.20 -17.57
N TRP A 188 7.69 16.33 -17.32
CA TRP A 188 8.50 16.49 -16.12
C TRP A 188 7.68 16.52 -14.84
N TRP A 189 6.47 17.09 -14.84
CA TRP A 189 5.63 17.03 -13.64
C TRP A 189 5.21 15.58 -13.30
N LEU A 190 4.86 14.76 -14.31
CA LEU A 190 4.53 13.34 -14.11
C LEU A 190 5.74 12.56 -13.60
N VAL A 191 6.93 12.80 -14.16
CA VAL A 191 8.17 12.17 -13.73
C VAL A 191 8.52 12.56 -12.29
N THR A 192 8.40 13.84 -11.94
CA THR A 192 8.64 14.32 -10.58
C THR A 192 7.66 13.69 -9.59
N VAL A 193 6.37 13.56 -9.93
CA VAL A 193 5.39 12.84 -9.08
C VAL A 193 5.82 11.40 -8.89
N MET A 194 6.18 10.68 -9.96
CA MET A 194 6.61 9.27 -9.85
C MET A 194 7.84 9.12 -8.96
N LEU A 195 8.90 9.89 -9.22
CA LEU A 195 10.16 9.79 -8.47
C LEU A 195 9.96 10.16 -7.00
N LEU A 196 9.28 11.26 -6.71
CA LEU A 196 9.01 11.70 -5.34
C LEU A 196 8.20 10.64 -4.59
N THR A 197 7.16 10.11 -5.21
CA THR A 197 6.25 9.16 -4.54
C THR A 197 6.87 7.78 -4.39
N ILE A 198 7.77 7.35 -5.28
CA ILE A 198 8.62 6.16 -5.07
C ILE A 198 9.48 6.36 -3.82
N VAL A 199 10.23 7.47 -3.72
CA VAL A 199 11.10 7.76 -2.58
C VAL A 199 10.31 7.81 -1.27
N LEU A 200 9.16 8.50 -1.26
CA LEU A 200 8.30 8.56 -0.07
C LEU A 200 7.72 7.18 0.27
N SER A 201 7.38 6.37 -0.72
CA SER A 201 6.79 5.04 -0.50
C SER A 201 7.74 4.04 0.19
N MET A 202 9.04 4.31 0.15
CA MET A 202 10.08 3.49 0.76
C MET A 202 10.31 3.78 2.25
N GLY A 203 9.67 4.84 2.79
CA GLY A 203 9.61 5.13 4.22
C GLY A 203 10.96 4.97 4.96
N SER A 204 10.98 4.10 5.97
CA SER A 204 12.17 3.81 6.78
C SER A 204 13.12 2.81 6.15
N ASN A 205 12.67 2.02 5.17
CA ASN A 205 13.45 0.96 4.55
C ASN A 205 14.57 1.54 3.68
N HIS A 206 14.20 2.52 2.84
CA HIS A 206 15.15 3.25 2.01
C HIS A 206 14.80 4.73 2.00
N PHE A 207 15.82 5.59 1.90
CA PHE A 207 15.66 7.05 1.99
C PHE A 207 15.04 7.53 3.32
N ALA A 208 15.34 6.84 4.43
CA ALA A 208 14.83 7.17 5.77
C ALA A 208 15.07 8.64 6.14
N TRP A 209 16.21 9.22 5.78
CA TRP A 209 16.51 10.65 6.05
C TRP A 209 15.48 11.60 5.43
N PHE A 210 14.99 11.32 4.22
CA PHE A 210 14.02 12.17 3.53
C PHE A 210 12.62 11.95 4.10
N ASN A 211 12.28 10.69 4.40
CA ASN A 211 11.00 10.34 5.00
C ASN A 211 10.87 10.88 6.44
N ARG A 212 11.94 10.84 7.23
CA ARG A 212 12.02 11.47 8.57
C ARG A 212 11.87 12.99 8.49
N PHE A 213 12.56 13.63 7.54
CA PHE A 213 12.33 15.06 7.27
C PHE A 213 10.85 15.37 6.97
N MET A 214 10.20 14.54 6.15
CA MET A 214 8.78 14.71 5.87
C MET A 214 7.90 14.46 7.10
N PHE A 215 8.25 13.49 7.94
CA PHE A 215 7.56 13.18 9.19
C PHE A 215 7.64 14.33 10.20
N ASP A 216 8.83 14.94 10.36
CA ASP A 216 9.08 15.99 11.33
C ASP A 216 8.48 17.35 10.92
N TYR A 217 8.56 17.69 9.62
CA TYR A 217 8.28 19.06 9.16
C TYR A 217 7.08 19.19 8.22
N PHE A 218 6.68 18.12 7.51
CA PHE A 218 5.64 18.25 6.49
C PHE A 218 4.23 18.13 7.09
N PRO A 219 3.32 19.08 6.83
CA PRO A 219 2.00 19.11 7.46
C PRO A 219 1.22 17.81 7.28
N LEU A 220 0.66 17.29 8.39
CA LEU A 220 -0.18 16.08 8.45
C LEU A 220 0.52 14.77 8.06
N TYR A 221 1.80 14.77 7.70
CA TYR A 221 2.49 13.56 7.26
C TYR A 221 2.52 12.49 8.36
N ASN A 222 2.81 12.90 9.61
CA ASN A 222 2.81 12.04 10.79
C ASN A 222 1.43 11.55 11.26
N LYS A 223 0.35 11.85 10.52
CA LYS A 223 -1.02 11.38 10.83
C LYS A 223 -1.44 10.16 10.01
N PHE A 224 -0.63 9.76 9.02
CA PHE A 224 -0.89 8.65 8.12
C PHE A 224 0.19 7.57 8.23
N ARG A 225 -0.14 6.33 7.89
CA ARG A 225 0.75 5.16 7.94
C ARG A 225 0.83 4.46 6.59
N ALA A 226 1.69 3.45 6.43
CA ALA A 226 1.76 2.68 5.19
C ALA A 226 2.11 3.55 3.97
N PRO A 227 3.32 4.16 3.97
CA PRO A 227 3.75 5.05 2.90
C PRO A 227 3.77 4.34 1.55
N SER A 228 3.89 3.00 1.54
CA SER A 228 3.87 2.22 0.32
C SER A 228 2.60 2.38 -0.53
N MET A 229 1.50 2.86 0.05
CA MET A 229 0.27 3.22 -0.66
C MET A 229 0.43 4.43 -1.60
N MET A 230 1.48 5.25 -1.44
CA MET A 230 1.79 6.35 -2.36
C MET A 230 2.07 5.88 -3.80
N MET A 231 2.40 4.61 -4.00
CA MET A 231 2.57 3.99 -5.33
C MET A 231 1.34 4.11 -6.24
N VAL A 232 0.15 4.39 -5.69
CA VAL A 232 -1.03 4.74 -6.51
C VAL A 232 -0.76 5.94 -7.43
N LEU A 233 0.05 6.91 -6.98
CA LEU A 233 0.40 8.08 -7.79
C LEU A 233 1.39 7.72 -8.90
N VAL A 234 2.24 6.72 -8.68
CA VAL A 234 3.10 6.14 -9.71
C VAL A 234 2.23 5.48 -10.79
N GLN A 235 1.25 4.67 -10.40
CA GLN A 235 0.33 4.00 -11.33
C GLN A 235 -0.42 5.01 -12.21
N VAL A 236 -1.01 6.04 -11.60
CA VAL A 236 -1.73 7.09 -12.34
C VAL A 236 -0.78 7.85 -13.26
N SER A 237 0.41 8.22 -12.78
CA SER A 237 1.36 9.01 -13.57
C SER A 237 1.97 8.22 -14.73
N ALA A 238 2.30 6.95 -14.51
CA ALA A 238 2.80 6.03 -15.52
C ALA A 238 1.74 5.80 -16.61
N GLY A 239 0.48 5.57 -16.22
CA GLY A 239 -0.64 5.44 -17.14
C GLY A 239 -0.85 6.69 -18.00
N LEU A 240 -0.87 7.87 -17.37
CA LEU A 240 -1.00 9.14 -18.09
C LEU A 240 0.16 9.38 -19.06
N LEU A 241 1.40 9.13 -18.61
CA LEU A 241 2.59 9.30 -19.44
C LEU A 241 2.61 8.31 -20.62
N GLY A 242 2.18 7.06 -20.39
CA GLY A 242 2.04 6.05 -21.43
C GLY A 242 1.02 6.44 -22.49
N ILE A 243 -0.15 6.94 -22.09
CA ILE A 243 -1.19 7.43 -23.02
C ILE A 243 -0.68 8.63 -23.83
N LEU A 244 -0.06 9.61 -23.17
CA LEU A 244 0.56 10.75 -23.86
C LEU A 244 1.68 10.30 -24.81
N GLY A 245 2.42 9.26 -24.46
CA GLY A 245 3.42 8.62 -25.32
C GLY A 245 2.80 8.04 -26.59
N VAL A 246 1.70 7.30 -26.48
CA VAL A 246 0.96 6.75 -27.64
C VAL A 246 0.41 7.88 -28.52
N GLU A 247 -0.21 8.91 -27.92
CA GLU A 247 -0.71 10.07 -28.66
C GLU A 247 0.41 10.74 -29.47
N GLN A 248 1.54 11.02 -28.82
CA GLN A 248 2.68 11.67 -29.48
C GLN A 248 3.31 10.79 -30.56
N LEU A 249 3.39 9.47 -30.35
CA LEU A 249 3.88 8.53 -31.35
C LEU A 249 3.01 8.57 -32.61
N LEU A 250 1.69 8.47 -32.46
CA LEU A 250 0.75 8.48 -33.59
C LEU A 250 0.81 9.80 -34.37
N ASN A 251 0.89 10.93 -33.66
CA ASN A 251 1.06 12.25 -34.27
C ASN A 251 2.38 12.36 -35.04
N ASN A 252 3.49 11.91 -34.45
CA ASN A 252 4.80 11.94 -35.10
C ASN A 252 4.88 11.01 -36.33
N ILE A 253 4.18 9.87 -36.31
CA ILE A 253 4.06 8.98 -37.48
C ILE A 253 3.32 9.71 -38.61
N LYS A 254 2.18 10.33 -38.29
CA LYS A 254 1.36 11.08 -39.28
C LYS A 254 2.16 12.22 -39.91
N ASN A 255 2.96 12.94 -39.11
CA ASN A 255 3.76 14.07 -39.56
C ASN A 255 5.13 13.68 -40.15
N LYS A 256 5.49 12.38 -40.16
CA LYS A 256 6.82 11.86 -40.57
C LYS A 256 8.00 12.44 -39.77
N GLU A 257 7.77 12.79 -38.51
CA GLU A 257 8.76 13.41 -37.60
C GLU A 257 9.35 12.41 -36.59
N LEU A 258 9.06 11.11 -36.74
CA LEU A 258 9.43 10.11 -35.75
C LEU A 258 10.94 9.81 -35.78
N ASN A 259 11.62 10.11 -34.68
CA ASN A 259 12.99 9.65 -34.47
C ASN A 259 13.00 8.21 -33.94
N LEU A 260 13.22 7.26 -34.85
CA LEU A 260 13.26 5.84 -34.50
C LEU A 260 14.42 5.47 -33.57
N LYS A 261 15.60 6.09 -33.69
CA LYS A 261 16.81 5.65 -32.96
C LYS A 261 16.60 5.70 -31.44
N HIS A 262 16.16 6.84 -30.93
CA HIS A 262 15.90 7.01 -29.49
C HIS A 262 14.75 6.12 -29.01
N LEU A 263 13.73 5.91 -29.86
CA LEU A 263 12.62 5.02 -29.53
C LEU A 263 13.06 3.56 -29.45
N THR A 264 13.91 3.11 -30.37
CA THR A 264 14.48 1.76 -30.36
C THR A 264 15.40 1.53 -29.18
N TYR A 265 16.18 2.54 -28.76
CA TYR A 265 17.00 2.43 -27.55
C TYR A 265 16.14 2.35 -26.28
N ALA A 266 15.08 3.16 -26.18
CA ALA A 266 14.17 3.11 -25.04
C ALA A 266 13.40 1.78 -24.97
N ALA A 267 12.89 1.30 -26.11
CA ALA A 267 12.24 -0.02 -26.20
C ALA A 267 13.22 -1.15 -25.84
N GLY A 268 14.44 -1.11 -26.40
CA GLY A 268 15.50 -2.07 -26.11
C GLY A 268 15.93 -2.05 -24.65
N ALA A 269 16.02 -0.88 -24.02
CA ALA A 269 16.31 -0.74 -22.60
C ALA A 269 15.20 -1.31 -21.71
N ALA A 270 13.93 -1.08 -22.04
CA ALA A 270 12.79 -1.66 -21.31
C ALA A 270 12.79 -3.19 -21.39
N VAL A 271 12.96 -3.75 -22.59
CA VAL A 271 13.05 -5.20 -22.80
C VAL A 271 14.27 -5.77 -22.09
N GLY A 272 15.43 -5.12 -22.25
CA GLY A 272 16.69 -5.52 -21.64
C GLY A 272 16.65 -5.52 -20.12
N LEU A 273 16.04 -4.49 -19.50
CA LEU A 273 15.87 -4.42 -18.05
C LEU A 273 15.02 -5.59 -17.54
N VAL A 274 13.86 -5.85 -18.15
CA VAL A 274 12.99 -6.97 -17.72
C VAL A 274 13.69 -8.31 -17.97
N PHE A 275 14.40 -8.45 -19.09
CA PHE A 275 15.17 -9.65 -19.40
C PHE A 275 16.27 -9.91 -18.36
N ILE A 276 17.08 -8.90 -18.06
CA ILE A 276 18.16 -8.98 -17.05
C ILE A 276 17.57 -9.34 -15.68
N LEU A 277 16.49 -8.68 -15.26
CA LEU A 277 15.85 -8.99 -13.97
C LEU A 277 15.24 -10.40 -13.93
N THR A 278 14.77 -10.91 -15.07
CA THR A 278 14.17 -12.26 -15.17
C THR A 278 15.23 -13.36 -15.13
N TYR A 279 16.31 -13.22 -15.90
CA TYR A 279 17.29 -14.30 -16.09
C TYR A 279 18.57 -14.14 -15.27
N SER A 280 18.89 -12.91 -14.86
CA SER A 280 20.05 -12.56 -14.05
C SER A 280 19.64 -11.88 -12.73
N GLY A 281 18.37 -11.96 -12.35
CA GLY A 281 17.85 -11.37 -11.12
C GLY A 281 18.53 -11.89 -9.86
N THR A 282 18.98 -13.15 -9.86
CA THR A 282 19.71 -13.77 -8.74
C THR A 282 21.10 -13.17 -8.49
N LEU A 283 21.64 -12.39 -9.44
CA LEU A 283 22.87 -11.63 -9.23
C LEU A 283 22.64 -10.31 -8.48
N LEU A 284 21.41 -9.80 -8.50
CA LEU A 284 21.02 -8.51 -7.93
C LEU A 284 20.20 -8.67 -6.65
N ASN A 285 19.72 -9.88 -6.38
CA ASN A 285 18.78 -10.19 -5.30
C ASN A 285 18.91 -11.66 -4.91
N ASP A 286 19.02 -11.95 -3.61
CA ASP A 286 19.14 -13.30 -3.06
C ASP A 286 17.80 -14.01 -2.88
N PHE A 287 16.67 -13.28 -2.99
CA PHE A 287 15.32 -13.78 -2.76
C PHE A 287 15.08 -14.30 -1.33
N GLU A 288 15.88 -13.86 -0.37
CA GLU A 288 15.71 -14.13 1.06
C GLU A 288 14.99 -12.98 1.76
N SER A 289 14.23 -13.28 2.82
CA SER A 289 13.66 -12.22 3.66
C SER A 289 14.75 -11.46 4.41
N THR A 290 14.57 -10.14 4.53
CA THR A 290 15.46 -9.29 5.31
C THR A 290 15.19 -9.45 6.81
N PRO A 291 16.16 -9.93 7.62
CA PRO A 291 15.97 -10.04 9.07
C PRO A 291 15.84 -8.65 9.71
N LYS A 292 14.89 -8.51 10.63
CA LYS A 292 14.74 -7.33 11.48
C LYS A 292 15.44 -7.58 12.80
N TYR A 293 16.25 -6.63 13.22
CA TYR A 293 17.02 -6.67 14.46
C TYR A 293 16.34 -5.81 15.52
N ASP A 294 16.43 -6.25 16.77
CA ASP A 294 16.05 -5.44 17.92
C ASP A 294 17.15 -4.38 18.14
N GLU A 295 16.77 -3.11 18.15
CA GLU A 295 17.72 -1.98 18.24
C GLU A 295 18.47 -1.95 19.58
N LYS A 296 17.90 -2.51 20.65
CA LYS A 296 18.49 -2.49 22.00
C LYS A 296 19.43 -3.66 22.23
N THR A 297 19.13 -4.84 21.66
CA THR A 297 19.90 -6.07 21.89
C THR A 297 20.79 -6.47 20.72
N GLY A 298 20.56 -5.91 19.53
CA GLY A 298 21.25 -6.29 18.29
C GLY A 298 20.95 -7.71 17.81
N GLN A 299 20.02 -8.42 18.45
CA GLN A 299 19.62 -9.77 18.08
C GLN A 299 18.52 -9.74 17.01
N ILE A 300 18.39 -10.81 16.22
CA ILE A 300 17.30 -10.94 15.25
C ILE A 300 15.98 -11.02 16.02
N ALA A 301 15.17 -9.97 15.90
CA ALA A 301 13.83 -9.92 16.47
C ALA A 301 12.84 -10.71 15.60
N TYR A 302 12.99 -10.62 14.28
CA TYR A 302 12.05 -11.20 13.33
C TYR A 302 12.71 -11.52 11.98
N ASP A 303 12.60 -12.77 11.54
CA ASP A 303 12.89 -13.18 10.17
C ASP A 303 11.76 -14.07 9.65
N SER A 304 11.15 -13.67 8.54
CA SER A 304 9.95 -14.32 8.00
C SER A 304 10.26 -15.74 7.53
N ASP A 305 11.35 -15.92 6.79
CA ASP A 305 11.73 -17.22 6.23
C ASP A 305 12.10 -18.21 7.31
N THR A 306 12.86 -17.79 8.31
CA THR A 306 13.20 -18.63 9.47
C THR A 306 11.95 -19.06 10.24
N ARG A 307 11.02 -18.14 10.52
CA ARG A 307 9.77 -18.47 11.22
C ARG A 307 8.89 -19.42 10.43
N TYR A 308 8.77 -19.21 9.12
CA TYR A 308 8.02 -20.12 8.24
C TYR A 308 8.68 -21.50 8.20
N ALA A 309 10.01 -21.57 8.06
CA ALA A 309 10.74 -22.83 8.05
C ALA A 309 10.55 -23.60 9.36
N GLN A 310 10.65 -22.94 10.51
CA GLN A 310 10.38 -23.54 11.82
C GLN A 310 8.95 -24.05 11.93
N TYR A 311 7.97 -23.28 11.46
CA TYR A 311 6.56 -23.67 11.46
C TYR A 311 6.31 -24.93 10.62
N ILE A 312 6.86 -25.01 9.41
CA ILE A 312 6.72 -26.18 8.54
C ILE A 312 7.39 -27.41 9.13
N LEU A 313 8.59 -27.27 9.71
CA LEU A 313 9.31 -28.38 10.34
C LEU A 313 8.54 -28.93 11.55
N ASN A 314 8.00 -28.05 12.38
CA ASN A 314 7.15 -28.43 13.51
C ASN A 314 5.87 -29.15 13.05
N GLN A 315 5.22 -28.68 11.98
CA GLN A 315 4.05 -29.34 11.37
C GLN A 315 4.38 -30.75 10.84
N GLN A 316 5.63 -30.97 10.42
CA GLN A 316 6.13 -32.28 9.96
C GLN A 316 6.62 -33.17 11.10
N GLY A 317 6.55 -32.71 12.36
CA GLY A 317 7.11 -33.43 13.51
C GLY A 317 8.63 -33.53 13.51
N ARG A 318 9.32 -32.68 12.73
CA ARG A 318 10.78 -32.61 12.67
C ARG A 318 11.29 -31.51 13.60
N GLN A 319 12.37 -31.77 14.31
CA GLN A 319 13.00 -30.70 15.10
C GLN A 319 13.63 -29.65 14.16
N PRO A 320 13.44 -28.35 14.42
CA PRO A 320 13.96 -27.28 13.58
C PRO A 320 15.44 -27.01 13.87
N ASP A 321 16.31 -27.98 13.53
CA ASP A 321 17.75 -27.75 13.55
C ASP A 321 18.19 -26.81 12.41
N ALA A 322 19.40 -26.26 12.53
CA ALA A 322 19.91 -25.25 11.58
C ALA A 322 19.98 -25.75 10.13
N GLN A 323 20.27 -27.04 9.91
CA GLN A 323 20.39 -27.62 8.57
C GLN A 323 19.01 -27.85 7.95
N ALA A 324 18.04 -28.32 8.75
CA ALA A 324 16.66 -28.50 8.32
C ALA A 324 16.01 -27.16 7.97
N VAL A 325 16.26 -26.12 8.78
CA VAL A 325 15.78 -24.75 8.51
C VAL A 325 16.40 -24.22 7.22
N ALA A 326 17.71 -24.37 7.03
CA ALA A 326 18.38 -23.94 5.80
C ALA A 326 17.82 -24.64 4.56
N GLY A 327 17.54 -25.95 4.64
CA GLY A 327 16.94 -26.70 3.52
C GLY A 327 15.54 -26.22 3.14
N VAL A 328 14.70 -25.84 4.12
CA VAL A 328 13.38 -25.25 3.81
C VAL A 328 13.52 -23.84 3.23
N LYS A 329 14.45 -23.03 3.74
CA LYS A 329 14.75 -21.70 3.18
C LYS A 329 15.19 -21.77 1.72
N GLU A 330 16.07 -22.72 1.38
CA GLU A 330 16.54 -22.92 0.00
C GLU A 330 15.37 -23.27 -0.95
N GLN A 331 14.44 -24.13 -0.51
CA GLN A 331 13.24 -24.44 -1.29
C GLN A 331 12.33 -23.22 -1.49
N LEU A 332 12.21 -22.34 -0.49
CA LEU A 332 11.45 -21.08 -0.64
C LEU A 332 12.08 -20.18 -1.70
N VAL A 333 13.41 -20.03 -1.66
CA VAL A 333 14.17 -19.24 -2.63
C VAL A 333 13.98 -19.80 -4.04
N ASP A 334 14.09 -21.11 -4.22
CA ASP A 334 13.85 -21.76 -5.51
C ASP A 334 12.43 -21.50 -6.04
N ASN A 335 11.42 -21.65 -5.19
CA ASN A 335 10.02 -21.39 -5.56
C ASN A 335 9.80 -19.92 -5.96
N ARG A 336 10.42 -18.97 -5.23
CA ARG A 336 10.39 -17.54 -5.57
C ARG A 336 11.02 -17.26 -6.92
N ILE A 337 12.18 -17.84 -7.20
CA ILE A 337 12.88 -17.69 -8.48
C ILE A 337 12.04 -18.25 -9.63
N GLN A 338 11.40 -19.40 -9.44
CA GLN A 338 10.52 -20.01 -10.45
C GLN A 338 9.32 -19.12 -10.77
N GLU A 339 8.59 -18.65 -9.75
CA GLU A 339 7.42 -17.79 -9.95
C GLU A 339 7.80 -16.40 -10.47
N MET A 340 8.94 -15.85 -10.05
CA MET A 340 9.50 -14.62 -10.61
C MET A 340 9.83 -14.79 -12.10
N LYS A 341 10.52 -15.86 -12.50
CA LYS A 341 10.88 -16.12 -13.91
C LYS A 341 9.65 -16.27 -14.81
N LYS A 342 8.64 -16.99 -14.32
CA LYS A 342 7.35 -17.16 -15.01
C LYS A 342 6.67 -15.81 -15.28
N ASP A 343 6.66 -14.93 -14.29
CA ASP A 343 6.09 -13.60 -14.42
C ASP A 343 6.96 -12.64 -15.24
N GLY A 344 8.28 -12.76 -15.16
CA GLY A 344 9.22 -12.05 -16.00
C GLY A 344 9.02 -12.37 -17.49
N ASN A 345 8.89 -13.66 -17.83
CA ASN A 345 8.58 -14.12 -19.19
C ASN A 345 7.23 -13.61 -19.70
N LYS A 346 6.21 -13.64 -18.85
CA LYS A 346 4.89 -13.07 -19.17
C LYS A 346 4.98 -11.56 -19.42
N SER A 347 5.74 -10.84 -18.60
CA SER A 347 5.96 -9.40 -18.75
C SER A 347 6.70 -9.09 -20.06
N LEU A 348 7.74 -9.87 -20.40
CA LEU A 348 8.43 -9.80 -21.70
C LEU A 348 7.47 -10.03 -22.87
N PHE A 349 6.61 -11.04 -22.80
CA PHE A 349 5.61 -11.31 -23.82
C PHE A 349 4.70 -10.09 -24.06
N PHE A 350 4.14 -9.49 -23.00
CA PHE A 350 3.27 -8.32 -23.13
C PHE A 350 4.01 -7.09 -23.67
N ILE A 351 5.25 -6.86 -23.23
CA ILE A 351 6.09 -5.79 -23.74
C ILE A 351 6.35 -5.96 -25.23
N ILE A 352 6.77 -7.15 -25.66
CA ILE A 352 7.04 -7.44 -27.07
C ILE A 352 5.76 -7.31 -27.91
N ALA A 353 4.62 -7.78 -27.41
CA ALA A 353 3.33 -7.65 -28.10
C ALA A 353 2.94 -6.18 -28.31
N VAL A 354 3.11 -5.33 -27.30
CA VAL A 354 2.87 -3.88 -27.44
C VAL A 354 3.82 -3.27 -28.46
N LEU A 355 5.11 -3.56 -28.37
CA LEU A 355 6.11 -3.06 -29.33
C LEU A 355 5.82 -3.51 -30.76
N LEU A 356 5.34 -4.74 -30.96
CA LEU A 356 4.93 -5.26 -32.25
C LEU A 356 3.74 -4.47 -32.82
N VAL A 357 2.71 -4.20 -32.01
CA VAL A 357 1.55 -3.38 -32.44
C VAL A 357 2.01 -1.98 -32.84
N LEU A 358 2.85 -1.33 -32.04
CA LEU A 358 3.40 -0.01 -32.35
C LEU A 358 4.24 -0.02 -33.65
N TRP A 359 5.03 -1.07 -33.86
CA TRP A 359 5.83 -1.26 -35.07
C TRP A 359 4.95 -1.47 -36.31
N LEU A 360 3.87 -2.25 -36.22
CA LEU A 360 2.93 -2.46 -37.32
C LEU A 360 2.24 -1.16 -37.75
N VAL A 361 1.86 -0.31 -36.78
CA VAL A 361 1.33 1.03 -37.06
C VAL A 361 2.38 1.91 -37.74
N TYR A 362 3.61 1.92 -37.22
CA TYR A 362 4.71 2.67 -37.84
C TYR A 362 4.96 2.25 -39.29
N LYS A 363 4.91 0.94 -39.58
CA LYS A 363 5.04 0.38 -40.92
C LYS A 363 3.78 0.52 -41.79
N GLN A 364 2.74 1.21 -41.30
CA GLN A 364 1.46 1.39 -41.98
C GLN A 364 0.76 0.06 -42.35
N LYS A 365 1.13 -1.04 -41.68
CA LYS A 365 0.51 -2.37 -41.84
C LYS A 365 -0.77 -2.52 -41.00
N MET A 366 -1.03 -1.56 -40.11
CA MET A 366 -2.18 -1.56 -39.21
C MET A 366 -2.74 -0.15 -39.08
N GLN A 367 -4.07 -0.01 -39.20
CA GLN A 367 -4.73 1.29 -39.04
C GLN A 367 -4.77 1.69 -37.55
N THR A 368 -4.68 3.00 -37.29
CA THR A 368 -4.64 3.56 -35.93
C THR A 368 -5.79 3.09 -35.03
N LYS A 369 -7.02 3.00 -35.57
CA LYS A 369 -8.20 2.57 -34.78
C LYS A 369 -8.07 1.14 -34.25
N TYR A 370 -7.53 0.23 -35.07
CA TYR A 370 -7.33 -1.16 -34.67
C TYR A 370 -6.16 -1.27 -33.69
N ALA A 371 -5.11 -0.48 -33.89
CA ALA A 371 -3.97 -0.46 -32.97
C ALA A 371 -4.36 0.02 -31.58
N LEU A 372 -5.16 1.09 -31.48
CA LEU A 372 -5.68 1.57 -30.20
C LEU A 372 -6.55 0.51 -29.51
N LEU A 373 -7.38 -0.21 -30.26
CA LEU A 373 -8.19 -1.31 -29.73
C LEU A 373 -7.30 -2.47 -29.25
N CYS A 374 -6.30 -2.87 -30.02
CA CYS A 374 -5.36 -3.93 -29.63
C CYS A 374 -4.51 -3.53 -28.42
N LEU A 375 -4.02 -2.29 -28.34
CA LEU A 375 -3.31 -1.78 -27.17
C LEU A 375 -4.21 -1.79 -25.93
N GLY A 376 -5.46 -1.34 -26.06
CA GLY A 376 -6.44 -1.39 -24.97
C GLY A 376 -6.71 -2.83 -24.49
N LEU A 377 -6.85 -3.78 -25.41
CA LEU A 377 -7.00 -5.19 -25.09
C LEU A 377 -5.75 -5.76 -24.42
N LEU A 378 -4.54 -5.47 -24.92
CA LEU A 378 -3.29 -5.93 -24.32
C LEU A 378 -3.12 -5.41 -22.90
N VAL A 379 -3.35 -4.11 -22.67
CA VAL A 379 -3.30 -3.51 -21.32
C VAL A 379 -4.32 -4.17 -20.40
N THR A 380 -5.54 -4.40 -20.90
CA THR A 380 -6.61 -5.04 -20.12
C THR A 380 -6.22 -6.48 -19.76
N LEU A 381 -5.77 -7.28 -20.73
CA LEU A 381 -5.36 -8.67 -20.52
C LEU A 381 -4.16 -8.78 -19.56
N ASP A 382 -3.19 -7.89 -19.70
CA ASP A 382 -2.02 -7.82 -18.82
C ASP A 382 -2.44 -7.62 -17.36
N LEU A 383 -3.20 -6.55 -17.08
CA LEU A 383 -3.68 -6.26 -15.73
C LEU A 383 -4.66 -7.32 -15.22
N TRP A 384 -5.59 -7.78 -16.04
CA TRP A 384 -6.60 -8.78 -15.68
C TRP A 384 -5.97 -10.11 -15.28
N THR A 385 -4.99 -10.60 -16.03
CA THR A 385 -4.34 -11.89 -15.77
C THR A 385 -3.51 -11.89 -14.48
N VAL A 386 -3.07 -10.73 -14.00
CA VAL A 386 -2.46 -10.58 -12.67
C VAL A 386 -3.55 -10.40 -11.60
N GLY A 387 -4.52 -9.51 -11.85
CA GLY A 387 -5.62 -9.22 -10.92
C GLY A 387 -6.43 -10.46 -10.53
N LYS A 388 -6.72 -11.35 -11.49
CA LYS A 388 -7.47 -12.59 -11.25
C LYS A 388 -6.78 -13.55 -10.28
N ARG A 389 -5.46 -13.44 -10.09
CA ARG A 389 -4.73 -14.24 -9.10
C ARG A 389 -5.11 -13.84 -7.68
N TYR A 390 -5.47 -12.59 -7.45
CA TYR A 390 -5.77 -12.04 -6.13
C TYR A 390 -7.29 -12.00 -5.88
N LEU A 391 -8.07 -11.63 -6.89
CA LEU A 391 -9.53 -11.60 -6.88
C LEU A 391 -10.09 -12.61 -7.89
N ASP A 392 -10.53 -13.77 -7.42
CA ASP A 392 -11.14 -14.82 -8.25
C ASP A 392 -12.64 -14.97 -7.93
N ASP A 393 -13.41 -15.41 -8.91
CA ASP A 393 -14.87 -15.50 -8.84
C ASP A 393 -15.34 -16.48 -7.76
N LYS A 394 -14.50 -17.47 -7.44
CA LYS A 394 -14.73 -18.45 -6.37
C LYS A 394 -14.69 -17.84 -4.96
N LYS A 395 -14.19 -16.61 -4.82
CA LYS A 395 -14.13 -15.88 -3.54
C LYS A 395 -15.35 -14.99 -3.30
N PHE A 396 -16.30 -14.93 -4.23
CA PHE A 396 -17.55 -14.21 -3.99
C PHE A 396 -18.43 -15.00 -3.02
N GLU A 397 -18.40 -14.58 -1.77
CA GLU A 397 -19.27 -15.11 -0.73
C GLU A 397 -20.67 -14.49 -0.82
N LYS A 398 -21.70 -15.33 -0.69
CA LYS A 398 -23.07 -14.85 -0.52
C LYS A 398 -23.16 -14.05 0.79
N PRO A 399 -23.99 -12.99 0.88
CA PRO A 399 -24.12 -12.18 2.10
C PRO A 399 -24.32 -12.99 3.39
N LYS A 400 -25.08 -14.09 3.32
CA LYS A 400 -25.32 -15.01 4.46
C LYS A 400 -24.07 -15.76 4.96
N ALA A 401 -23.06 -15.97 4.11
CA ALA A 401 -21.78 -16.55 4.51
C ALA A 401 -20.87 -15.52 5.20
N ARG A 402 -21.01 -14.22 4.87
CA ARG A 402 -20.32 -13.13 5.57
C ARG A 402 -20.81 -12.91 6.99
N GLU A 403 -22.06 -13.26 7.31
CA GLU A 403 -22.56 -13.20 8.69
C GLU A 403 -21.96 -14.31 9.58
N ALA A 404 -21.46 -15.39 8.96
CA ALA A 404 -20.84 -16.54 9.63
C ALA A 404 -19.31 -16.56 9.48
N THR A 405 -18.65 -15.38 9.41
CA THR A 405 -17.18 -15.28 9.21
C THR A 405 -16.36 -15.98 10.30
N TYR A 406 -16.89 -16.08 11.52
CA TYR A 406 -16.23 -16.76 12.63
C TYR A 406 -17.08 -17.92 13.14
N LEU A 407 -16.44 -19.07 13.36
CA LEU A 407 -17.04 -20.19 14.06
C LEU A 407 -16.75 -20.04 15.57
N PRO A 408 -17.76 -20.28 16.45
CA PRO A 408 -17.53 -20.23 17.89
C PRO A 408 -16.60 -21.37 18.31
N TYR A 409 -15.69 -21.11 19.24
CA TYR A 409 -14.99 -22.16 19.96
C TYR A 409 -15.94 -22.79 20.98
N GLN A 410 -15.61 -23.98 21.47
CA GLN A 410 -16.32 -24.55 22.60
C GLN A 410 -16.28 -23.64 23.84
N ALA A 411 -15.17 -22.91 24.02
CA ALA A 411 -15.04 -21.88 25.03
C ALA A 411 -16.11 -20.77 24.90
N ASP A 412 -16.40 -20.29 23.70
CA ASP A 412 -17.41 -19.24 23.52
C ASP A 412 -18.81 -19.74 23.85
N LEU A 413 -19.14 -20.96 23.43
CA LEU A 413 -20.44 -21.57 23.73
C LEU A 413 -20.64 -21.72 25.23
N ALA A 414 -19.61 -22.16 25.96
CA ALA A 414 -19.66 -22.28 27.42
C ALA A 414 -19.78 -20.91 28.11
N ILE A 415 -18.99 -19.91 27.68
CA ILE A 415 -19.07 -18.55 28.23
C ILE A 415 -20.45 -17.94 28.00
N GLN A 416 -21.08 -18.19 26.83
CA GLN A 416 -22.40 -17.66 26.50
C GLN A 416 -23.54 -18.19 27.37
N GLU A 417 -23.32 -19.25 28.16
CA GLU A 417 -24.29 -19.71 29.16
C GLU A 417 -24.43 -18.69 30.30
N ASP A 418 -23.37 -17.95 30.62
CA ASP A 418 -23.40 -16.85 31.57
C ASP A 418 -24.18 -15.65 31.00
N LYS A 419 -25.21 -15.21 31.73
CA LYS A 419 -26.07 -14.08 31.34
C LYS A 419 -25.74 -12.78 32.08
N SER A 420 -24.71 -12.78 32.93
CA SER A 420 -24.25 -11.57 33.62
C SER A 420 -23.56 -10.60 32.65
N TYR A 421 -23.36 -9.34 33.08
CA TYR A 421 -22.63 -8.36 32.27
C TYR A 421 -21.13 -8.50 32.50
N TYR A 422 -20.41 -8.99 31.49
CA TYR A 422 -18.95 -9.19 31.52
C TYR A 422 -18.30 -8.80 30.20
N ARG A 423 -16.97 -8.71 30.21
CA ARG A 423 -16.12 -8.66 29.01
C ARG A 423 -15.18 -9.86 28.93
N VAL A 424 -14.77 -10.16 27.69
CA VAL A 424 -13.88 -11.27 27.37
C VAL A 424 -12.60 -10.78 26.71
N LEU A 425 -11.47 -11.31 27.17
CA LEU A 425 -10.16 -11.11 26.55
C LEU A 425 -9.78 -12.34 25.72
N ASP A 426 -9.61 -12.17 24.40
CA ASP A 426 -9.18 -13.28 23.53
C ASP A 426 -7.68 -13.14 23.23
N LEU A 427 -6.92 -14.17 23.63
CA LEU A 427 -5.47 -14.30 23.47
C LEU A 427 -5.10 -15.35 22.41
N THR A 428 -6.09 -15.91 21.70
CA THR A 428 -5.83 -16.88 20.63
C THR A 428 -5.25 -16.24 19.37
N GLU A 429 -5.58 -14.96 19.17
CA GLU A 429 -5.08 -14.10 18.10
C GLU A 429 -4.55 -12.79 18.69
N ASN A 430 -3.91 -11.95 17.88
CA ASN A 430 -3.48 -10.63 18.33
C ASN A 430 -4.72 -9.80 18.71
N THR A 431 -4.88 -9.53 20.01
CA THR A 431 -6.09 -8.99 20.61
C THR A 431 -6.55 -7.66 20.00
N LEU A 432 -5.63 -6.77 19.60
CA LEU A 432 -5.98 -5.48 18.97
C LEU A 432 -5.94 -5.49 17.44
N SER A 433 -5.86 -6.69 16.86
CA SER A 433 -5.79 -6.92 15.41
C SER A 433 -6.84 -7.94 14.93
N SER A 434 -7.60 -8.55 15.83
CA SER A 434 -8.70 -9.47 15.53
C SER A 434 -10.04 -8.91 15.99
N ASN A 435 -11.09 -9.15 15.20
CA ASN A 435 -12.48 -8.85 15.56
C ASN A 435 -13.27 -10.10 15.97
N ARG A 436 -12.64 -11.28 15.98
CA ARG A 436 -13.29 -12.57 16.19
C ARG A 436 -14.08 -12.65 17.50
N CYS A 437 -13.47 -12.24 18.61
CA CYS A 437 -14.11 -12.25 19.93
C CYS A 437 -15.37 -11.38 19.99
N ALA A 438 -15.36 -10.22 19.30
CA ALA A 438 -16.47 -9.28 19.28
C ALA A 438 -17.72 -9.81 18.56
N PHE A 439 -17.61 -10.89 17.78
CA PHE A 439 -18.77 -11.58 17.20
C PHE A 439 -19.57 -12.37 18.25
N PHE A 440 -18.94 -12.80 19.34
CA PHE A 440 -19.56 -13.70 20.32
C PHE A 440 -19.76 -13.06 21.69
N HIS A 441 -18.91 -12.10 22.05
CA HIS A 441 -18.87 -11.50 23.39
C HIS A 441 -18.59 -9.99 23.34
N ASN A 442 -18.83 -9.31 24.45
CA ASN A 442 -18.29 -7.97 24.67
C ASN A 442 -16.77 -8.06 24.80
N SER A 443 -16.04 -7.85 23.71
CA SER A 443 -14.58 -7.98 23.71
C SER A 443 -13.89 -6.79 24.38
N ILE A 444 -12.80 -7.07 25.10
CA ILE A 444 -11.83 -6.04 25.51
C ILE A 444 -10.96 -5.62 24.31
N GLY A 445 -10.72 -6.55 23.38
CA GLY A 445 -9.94 -6.33 22.17
C GLY A 445 -10.78 -5.84 20.99
N GLY A 446 -10.20 -5.97 19.79
CA GLY A 446 -10.82 -5.55 18.54
C GLY A 446 -9.85 -4.81 17.62
N TYR A 447 -10.05 -4.96 16.32
CA TYR A 447 -9.40 -4.15 15.31
C TYR A 447 -10.31 -3.02 14.83
N SER A 448 -9.84 -1.79 15.02
CA SER A 448 -10.33 -0.59 14.34
C SER A 448 -9.16 0.12 13.65
N ALA A 449 -9.38 0.59 12.42
CA ALA A 449 -8.41 1.43 11.71
C ALA A 449 -8.18 2.78 12.40
N ALA A 450 -9.08 3.18 13.29
CA ALA A 450 -8.99 4.40 14.07
C ALA A 450 -9.09 4.00 15.55
N LYS A 451 -7.96 3.60 16.14
CA LYS A 451 -7.89 3.14 17.53
C LYS A 451 -8.03 4.31 18.48
N ILE A 452 -8.74 4.11 19.60
CA ILE A 452 -8.90 5.12 20.66
C ILE A 452 -7.55 5.29 21.38
N ARG A 453 -7.06 6.53 21.48
CA ARG A 453 -5.74 6.82 22.06
C ARG A 453 -5.61 6.33 23.49
N ARG A 454 -6.53 6.72 24.37
CA ARG A 454 -6.46 6.37 25.80
C ARG A 454 -6.41 4.87 26.04
N PHE A 455 -7.17 4.10 25.26
CA PHE A 455 -7.16 2.65 25.36
C PHE A 455 -5.86 2.05 24.82
N GLN A 456 -5.37 2.56 23.69
CA GLN A 456 -4.07 2.16 23.13
C GLN A 456 -2.92 2.46 24.11
N ASP A 457 -2.96 3.62 24.78
CA ASP A 457 -1.95 4.01 25.77
C ASP A 457 -1.93 3.04 26.96
N VAL A 458 -3.09 2.68 27.52
CA VAL A 458 -3.19 1.66 28.57
C VAL A 458 -2.67 0.30 28.07
N TRP A 459 -2.99 -0.05 26.83
CA TRP A 459 -2.58 -1.31 26.22
C TRP A 459 -1.06 -1.39 26.05
N ASP A 460 -0.46 -0.41 25.39
CA ASP A 460 0.95 -0.38 25.06
C ASP A 460 1.82 -0.12 26.29
N TRP A 461 1.34 0.70 27.22
CA TRP A 461 2.10 1.07 28.41
C TRP A 461 2.10 -0.03 29.47
N TYR A 462 0.97 -0.70 29.69
CA TYR A 462 0.83 -1.68 30.77
C TYR A 462 0.47 -3.08 30.30
N LEU A 463 -0.64 -3.24 29.58
CA LEU A 463 -1.23 -4.57 29.34
C LEU A 463 -0.33 -5.47 28.48
N ILE A 464 0.31 -4.95 27.43
CA ILE A 464 1.12 -5.77 26.52
C ILE A 464 2.27 -6.49 27.24
N GLU A 465 2.89 -5.83 28.21
CA GLU A 465 4.00 -6.39 29.00
C GLU A 465 3.49 -7.40 30.02
N GLN A 466 2.42 -7.07 30.75
CA GLN A 466 1.82 -7.99 31.74
C GLN A 466 1.32 -9.27 31.06
N LEU A 467 0.62 -9.14 29.94
CA LEU A 467 0.14 -10.28 29.15
C LEU A 467 1.31 -11.10 28.58
N GLY A 468 2.39 -10.45 28.14
CA GLY A 468 3.62 -11.13 27.71
C GLY A 468 4.31 -11.94 28.82
N GLN A 469 4.14 -11.54 30.08
CA GLN A 469 4.59 -12.28 31.27
C GLN A 469 3.58 -13.35 31.73
N GLY A 470 2.47 -13.55 31.00
CA GLY A 470 1.39 -14.48 31.38
C GLY A 470 0.49 -13.98 32.52
N LYS A 471 0.61 -12.71 32.92
CA LYS A 471 -0.16 -12.11 34.03
C LYS A 471 -1.52 -11.62 33.55
N VAL A 472 -2.41 -12.60 33.33
CA VAL A 472 -3.80 -12.34 32.96
C VAL A 472 -4.70 -12.27 34.20
N GLN A 473 -4.49 -13.19 35.15
CA GLN A 473 -5.25 -13.25 36.40
C GLN A 473 -4.76 -12.23 37.43
N ASN A 474 -5.66 -11.74 38.30
CA ASN A 474 -5.38 -10.71 39.30
C ASN A 474 -4.80 -9.40 38.71
N ASN A 475 -5.26 -9.02 37.52
CA ASN A 475 -4.80 -7.82 36.84
C ASN A 475 -5.81 -6.69 37.05
N ALA A 476 -5.48 -5.73 37.92
CA ALA A 476 -6.39 -4.64 38.29
C ALA A 476 -6.90 -3.80 37.11
N ILE A 477 -6.14 -3.69 36.01
CA ILE A 477 -6.59 -2.99 34.80
C ILE A 477 -7.62 -3.81 34.05
N LEU A 478 -7.44 -5.13 33.95
CA LEU A 478 -8.44 -6.01 33.33
C LEU A 478 -9.71 -6.09 34.17
N ASP A 479 -9.58 -6.08 35.50
CA ASP A 479 -10.71 -6.02 36.44
C ASP A 479 -11.49 -4.71 36.28
N MET A 480 -10.79 -3.57 36.17
CA MET A 480 -11.41 -2.27 35.88
C MET A 480 -12.16 -2.27 34.54
N LEU A 481 -11.69 -3.04 33.55
CA LEU A 481 -12.36 -3.23 32.26
C LEU A 481 -13.51 -4.25 32.33
N ASN A 482 -13.88 -4.72 33.52
CA ASN A 482 -14.91 -5.73 33.76
C ASN A 482 -14.62 -7.04 33.00
N MET A 483 -13.35 -7.44 32.93
CA MET A 483 -12.97 -8.75 32.42
C MET A 483 -13.47 -9.82 33.39
N LYS A 484 -14.15 -10.84 32.87
CA LYS A 484 -14.51 -12.04 33.64
C LYS A 484 -13.87 -13.30 33.09
N TYR A 485 -13.76 -13.36 31.77
CA TYR A 485 -13.22 -14.51 31.05
C TYR A 485 -12.08 -14.11 30.14
N PHE A 486 -11.11 -15.01 29.98
CA PHE A 486 -10.14 -14.92 28.90
C PHE A 486 -10.01 -16.25 28.17
N ILE A 487 -9.86 -16.19 26.86
CA ILE A 487 -9.70 -17.34 25.97
C ILE A 487 -8.23 -17.42 25.56
N TYR A 488 -7.63 -18.61 25.62
CA TYR A 488 -6.21 -18.80 25.33
C TYR A 488 -5.95 -20.08 24.50
N PRO A 489 -4.84 -20.13 23.73
CA PRO A 489 -4.47 -21.32 22.96
C PRO A 489 -4.27 -22.54 23.86
N ASN A 490 -4.70 -23.72 23.41
CA ASN A 490 -4.40 -24.96 24.10
C ASN A 490 -2.91 -25.31 23.92
N GLN A 491 -2.13 -25.20 24.99
CA GLN A 491 -0.68 -25.45 24.95
C GLN A 491 -0.34 -26.95 25.03
N THR A 492 -1.27 -27.79 25.47
CA THR A 492 -1.06 -29.23 25.71
C THR A 492 -1.34 -30.07 24.46
N ASP A 493 -2.17 -29.56 23.55
CA ASP A 493 -2.44 -30.15 22.24
C ASP A 493 -2.49 -29.03 21.20
N GLN A 494 -1.52 -29.00 20.27
CA GLN A 494 -1.46 -28.01 19.19
C GLN A 494 -2.66 -28.09 18.22
N ARG A 495 -3.47 -29.15 18.28
CA ARG A 495 -4.75 -29.30 17.56
C ARG A 495 -5.97 -29.16 18.48
N GLY A 496 -5.76 -28.89 19.76
CA GLY A 496 -6.81 -28.71 20.75
C GLY A 496 -7.58 -27.42 20.51
N GLN A 497 -8.90 -27.46 20.72
CA GLN A 497 -9.73 -26.25 20.71
C GLN A 497 -9.25 -25.27 21.79
N PRO A 498 -9.34 -23.94 21.56
CA PRO A 498 -9.02 -22.94 22.57
C PRO A 498 -9.80 -23.16 23.87
N MET A 499 -9.13 -22.91 24.98
CA MET A 499 -9.70 -23.02 26.33
C MET A 499 -10.03 -21.64 26.88
N TYR A 500 -10.82 -21.61 27.96
CA TYR A 500 -11.08 -20.38 28.70
C TYR A 500 -10.81 -20.56 30.19
N SER A 501 -10.53 -19.44 30.85
CA SER A 501 -10.42 -19.35 32.31
C SER A 501 -11.04 -18.04 32.77
N THR A 502 -11.17 -17.87 34.07
CA THR A 502 -11.67 -16.65 34.71
C THR A 502 -10.53 -15.76 35.22
N SER A 503 -10.80 -14.46 35.25
CA SER A 503 -9.93 -13.40 35.81
C SER A 503 -9.50 -13.67 37.25
#